data_AF-A0A7C1Z170-F1
#
_entry.id   AF-A0A7C1Z170-F1
#
_cell.length_a   1.000
_cell.length_b   1.000
_cell.length_c   1.000
_cell.angle_alpha   90.00
_cell.angle_beta   90.00
_cell.angle_gamma   90.00
#
_symmetry.space_group_name_H-M   'P 1'
#
loop_
_entity.id
_entity.type
_entity.pdbx_description
1 polymer ?
#
loop_
_entity_poly.entity_id
_entity_poly.type
_entity_poly.pdbx_seq_one_letter_code
_entity_poly.pdbx_strand_id
1 'polypeptide(L)'
;MTIYELSIISTTGFPYYNKIIKSLPEGVKIFLRFFDFSKDKSIIQDQLDADSKFDLTAGLISALFEFARNIDKKIERLEFKAKKKTKKPQGKEVLMSYEGDVLITAQTESFLLQKSVQEKIKLIYHNFITPKTPLDSADTIVEKEEEKIIDILTDSKARQILSNNQNDIKRAANGFLREMKDYGLWGVGITSFDLSPIAAYGKKYSLNDVHEILRNIGFIPNISPLEWIYRTSFSANEQIQVCIIKSGVG
;
A
#
# COMPACT_ATOMS: atom_id res chain seq x y z
N MET A 1 -0.76 -11.78 -2.44
CA MET A 1 -1.29 -10.89 -1.37
C MET A 1 -0.14 -10.03 -0.88
N THR A 2 -0.37 -8.74 -0.64
CA THR A 2 0.68 -7.70 -0.60
C THR A 2 0.53 -6.72 0.58
N ILE A 3 -0.55 -6.87 1.35
CA ILE A 3 -0.81 -6.18 2.61
C ILE A 3 -0.88 -7.27 3.69
N TYR A 4 -0.14 -7.09 4.78
CA TYR A 4 0.10 -8.14 5.79
C TYR A 4 -0.54 -7.84 7.13
N GLU A 5 -0.61 -6.56 7.48
CA GLU A 5 -1.13 -6.10 8.75
C GLU A 5 -1.83 -4.75 8.54
N LEU A 6 -2.93 -4.55 9.24
CA LEU A 6 -3.63 -3.27 9.35
C LEU A 6 -3.83 -2.95 10.83
N SER A 7 -3.46 -1.75 11.24
CA SER A 7 -3.70 -1.23 12.59
C SER A 7 -4.40 0.11 12.53
N ILE A 8 -5.29 0.37 13.48
CA ILE A 8 -6.07 1.60 13.61
C ILE A 8 -5.89 2.08 15.03
N ILE A 9 -5.41 3.31 15.15
CA ILE A 9 -4.95 3.90 16.39
C ILE A 9 -5.53 5.31 16.46
N SER A 10 -5.88 5.80 17.64
CA SER A 10 -6.10 7.24 17.79
C SER A 10 -4.78 8.00 17.65
N THR A 11 -4.85 9.30 17.33
CA THR A 11 -3.68 10.17 17.34
C THR A 11 -3.06 10.35 18.74
N THR A 12 -3.80 10.02 19.80
CA THR A 12 -3.30 9.99 21.19
C THR A 12 -2.62 8.67 21.56
N GLY A 13 -2.55 7.70 20.64
CA GLY A 13 -1.88 6.42 20.85
C GLY A 13 -2.79 5.31 21.41
N PHE A 14 -4.11 5.52 21.47
CA PHE A 14 -5.05 4.47 21.88
C PHE A 14 -5.18 3.40 20.78
N PRO A 15 -4.82 2.13 21.04
CA PRO A 15 -4.94 1.06 20.07
C PRO A 15 -6.41 0.64 19.95
N TYR A 16 -7.00 0.87 18.78
CA TYR A 16 -8.42 0.59 18.55
C TYR A 16 -8.64 -0.76 17.85
N TYR A 17 -7.84 -1.05 16.81
CA TYR A 17 -7.95 -2.30 16.07
C TYR A 17 -6.59 -2.73 15.53
N ASN A 18 -6.30 -4.03 15.56
CA ASN A 18 -5.15 -4.60 14.87
C ASN A 18 -5.51 -5.96 14.26
N LYS A 19 -5.15 -6.15 12.99
CA LYS A 19 -5.34 -7.42 12.31
C LYS A 19 -4.12 -7.81 11.48
N ILE A 20 -3.58 -8.97 11.83
CA ILE A 20 -2.63 -9.70 10.98
C ILE A 20 -3.45 -10.45 9.93
N ILE A 21 -3.27 -10.07 8.67
CA ILE A 21 -3.94 -10.66 7.51
C ILE A 21 -3.15 -11.88 7.02
N LYS A 22 -1.81 -11.79 7.05
CA LYS A 22 -0.89 -12.88 6.71
C LYS A 22 0.48 -12.66 7.34
N SER A 23 1.23 -13.74 7.56
CA SER A 23 2.63 -13.67 7.96
C SER A 23 3.49 -12.91 6.95
N LEU A 24 4.45 -12.16 7.48
CA LEU A 24 5.46 -11.47 6.68
C LEU A 24 6.40 -12.50 6.03
N PRO A 25 6.74 -12.32 4.75
CA PRO A 25 7.75 -13.14 4.11
C PRO A 25 9.15 -12.79 4.63
N GLU A 26 9.98 -13.80 4.86
CA GLU A 26 11.38 -13.63 5.28
C GLU A 26 12.22 -12.98 4.17
N GLY A 27 13.17 -12.12 4.56
CA GLY A 27 14.14 -11.52 3.64
C GLY A 27 13.57 -10.45 2.68
N VAL A 28 12.31 -10.06 2.82
CA VAL A 28 11.66 -9.07 1.95
C VAL A 28 11.59 -7.69 2.61
N LYS A 29 11.84 -6.64 1.83
CA LYS A 29 11.64 -5.25 2.27
C LYS A 29 10.15 -4.93 2.38
N ILE A 30 9.69 -4.68 3.60
CA ILE A 30 8.31 -4.32 3.92
C ILE A 30 8.23 -2.84 4.28
N PHE A 31 7.20 -2.17 3.80
CA PHE A 31 6.91 -0.79 4.15
C PHE A 31 5.82 -0.72 5.21
N LEU A 32 6.11 -0.04 6.32
CA LEU A 32 5.10 0.46 7.25
C LEU A 32 4.59 1.80 6.73
N ARG A 33 3.36 1.82 6.21
CA ARG A 33 2.72 3.01 5.68
C ARG A 33 1.79 3.62 6.72
N PHE A 34 1.82 4.93 6.83
CA PHE A 34 1.01 5.71 7.75
C PHE A 34 -0.02 6.52 6.95
N PHE A 35 -1.27 6.46 7.37
CA PHE A 35 -2.40 7.18 6.78
C PHE A 35 -3.06 7.99 7.88
N ASP A 36 -2.75 9.29 7.88
CA ASP A 36 -3.24 10.24 8.86
C ASP A 36 -4.58 10.81 8.41
N PHE A 37 -5.61 10.59 9.23
CA PHE A 37 -6.96 11.13 9.05
C PHE A 37 -7.29 12.18 10.10
N SER A 38 -6.30 12.65 10.87
CA SER A 38 -6.48 13.70 11.87
C SER A 38 -6.94 15.02 11.27
N LYS A 39 -7.68 15.81 12.07
CA LYS A 39 -7.89 17.22 11.74
C LYS A 39 -6.52 17.87 11.67
N ASP A 40 -6.30 18.68 10.63
CA ASP A 40 -5.07 19.44 10.42
C ASP A 40 -4.92 20.48 11.56
N LYS A 41 -4.49 20.01 12.72
CA LYS A 41 -4.01 20.84 13.81
C LYS A 41 -2.68 21.32 13.28
N SER A 42 -2.67 22.51 12.69
CA SER A 42 -1.45 23.26 12.42
C SER A 42 -0.78 23.52 13.76
N ILE A 43 -0.09 22.50 14.27
CA ILE A 43 0.67 22.59 15.48
C ILE A 43 1.71 23.67 15.22
N ILE A 44 1.78 24.56 16.19
CA ILE A 44 2.61 25.75 16.30
C ILE A 44 4.09 25.31 16.35
N GLN A 45 4.61 24.70 15.27
CA GLN A 45 6.01 24.26 15.16
C GLN A 45 6.97 25.42 14.97
N ASP A 46 6.46 26.57 14.52
CA ASP A 46 7.25 27.78 14.27
C ASP A 46 7.66 28.51 15.57
N GLN A 47 7.29 28.01 16.75
CA GLN A 47 7.68 28.59 18.05
C GLN A 47 8.72 27.79 18.86
N LEU A 48 9.12 26.61 18.41
CA LEU A 48 10.13 25.81 19.13
C LEU A 48 11.54 26.33 18.83
N ASP A 49 12.32 26.57 19.89
CA ASP A 49 13.74 26.89 19.82
C ASP A 49 14.58 25.70 19.29
N ALA A 50 15.85 25.94 18.98
CA ALA A 50 16.72 24.94 18.36
C ALA A 50 17.03 23.75 19.28
N ASP A 51 17.15 23.99 20.59
CA ASP A 51 17.52 22.97 21.58
C ASP A 51 16.33 22.04 21.82
N SER A 52 15.15 22.61 21.98
CA SER A 52 13.87 21.88 22.05
C SER A 52 13.64 20.99 20.82
N LYS A 53 14.00 21.46 19.61
CA LYS A 53 13.92 20.64 18.39
C LYS A 53 14.93 19.49 18.38
N PHE A 54 16.14 19.73 18.87
CA PHE A 54 17.15 18.69 19.01
C PHE A 54 16.71 17.61 20.00
N ASP A 55 16.23 17.99 21.18
CA ASP A 55 15.75 17.08 22.21
C ASP A 55 14.58 16.21 21.72
N LEU A 56 13.61 16.81 21.03
CA LEU A 56 12.50 16.07 20.41
C LEU A 56 12.99 15.06 19.36
N THR A 57 13.98 15.45 18.55
CA THR A 57 14.55 14.57 17.53
C THR A 57 15.30 13.41 18.17
N ALA A 58 16.12 13.68 19.19
CA ALA A 58 16.84 12.65 19.94
C ALA A 58 15.89 11.68 20.64
N GLY A 59 14.84 12.21 21.29
CA GLY A 59 13.79 11.40 21.92
C GLY A 59 13.06 10.49 20.93
N LEU A 60 12.69 11.00 19.75
CA LEU A 60 12.07 10.22 18.69
C LEU A 60 13.00 9.08 18.21
N ILE A 61 14.26 9.39 17.90
CA ILE A 61 15.22 8.39 17.42
C ILE A 61 15.45 7.31 18.48
N SER A 62 15.63 7.69 19.73
CA SER A 62 15.82 6.76 20.85
C SER A 62 14.59 5.85 21.02
N ALA A 63 13.39 6.42 20.99
CA ALA A 63 12.15 5.66 21.09
C ALA A 63 11.97 4.67 19.94
N LEU A 64 12.24 5.10 18.70
CA LEU A 64 12.16 4.23 17.52
C LEU A 64 13.19 3.09 17.58
N PHE A 65 14.41 3.36 18.05
CA PHE A 65 15.45 2.34 18.17
C PHE A 65 15.10 1.29 19.24
N GLU A 66 14.66 1.73 20.41
CA GLU A 66 14.19 0.84 21.49
C GLU A 66 12.97 0.02 21.05
N PHE A 67 12.01 0.66 20.36
CA PHE A 67 10.84 -0.02 19.81
C PHE A 67 11.25 -1.13 18.82
N ALA A 68 12.14 -0.82 17.87
CA ALA A 68 12.62 -1.77 16.88
C ALA A 68 13.27 -3.00 17.54
N ARG A 69 14.11 -2.77 18.56
CA ARG A 69 14.73 -3.85 19.35
C ARG A 69 13.69 -4.74 20.04
N ASN A 70 12.62 -4.16 20.57
CA ASN A 70 11.58 -4.90 21.30
C ASN A 70 10.69 -5.76 20.39
N ILE A 71 10.56 -5.42 19.11
CA ILE A 71 9.76 -6.19 18.14
C ILE A 71 10.61 -7.09 17.23
N ASP A 72 11.90 -7.26 17.56
CA ASP A 72 12.89 -8.01 16.77
C ASP A 72 12.93 -7.57 15.29
N LYS A 73 12.85 -6.25 15.06
CA LYS A 73 13.00 -5.65 13.72
C LYS A 73 14.16 -4.67 13.71
N LYS A 74 14.79 -4.54 12.55
CA LYS A 74 15.86 -3.56 12.33
C LYS A 74 15.32 -2.39 11.50
N ILE A 75 15.48 -1.17 12.00
CA ILE A 75 15.25 0.05 11.20
C ILE A 75 16.48 0.27 10.32
N GLU A 76 16.36 0.04 9.02
CA GLU A 76 17.45 0.31 8.07
C GLU A 76 17.37 1.72 7.46
N ARG A 77 16.16 2.28 7.34
CA ARG A 77 15.92 3.59 6.72
C ARG A 77 14.66 4.23 7.26
N LEU A 78 14.76 5.49 7.67
CA LEU A 78 13.62 6.39 7.90
C LEU A 78 13.67 7.47 6.81
N GLU A 79 12.59 7.62 6.04
CA GLU A 79 12.50 8.64 4.99
C GLU A 79 11.48 9.69 5.39
N PHE A 80 11.94 10.93 5.56
CA PHE A 80 11.07 12.08 5.81
C PHE A 80 10.94 12.92 4.54
N LYS A 81 9.70 13.34 4.24
CA LYS A 81 9.45 14.35 3.19
C LYS A 81 8.98 15.63 3.86
N ALA A 82 9.63 16.73 3.53
CA ALA A 82 9.17 18.04 3.99
C ALA A 82 7.72 18.25 3.53
N LYS A 83 6.84 18.63 4.46
CA LYS A 83 5.48 19.07 4.10
C LYS A 83 5.64 20.24 3.13
N LYS A 84 5.03 20.15 1.93
CA LYS A 84 4.96 21.31 1.04
C LYS A 84 4.25 22.41 1.82
N LYS A 85 4.93 23.54 2.06
CA LYS A 85 4.25 24.76 2.51
C LYS A 85 3.20 25.07 1.46
N THR A 86 1.93 24.84 1.78
CA THR A 86 0.81 25.10 0.88
C THR A 86 0.81 26.60 0.59
N LYS A 87 1.35 27.00 -0.57
CA LYS A 87 0.83 28.21 -1.22
C LYS A 87 -0.64 27.91 -1.47
N LYS A 88 -1.54 28.74 -0.93
CA LYS A 88 -2.99 28.62 -1.08
C LYS A 88 -3.32 28.13 -2.51
N PRO A 89 -3.99 26.97 -2.68
CA PRO A 89 -4.36 26.51 -4.01
C PRO A 89 -5.32 27.54 -4.63
N GLN A 90 -4.92 28.18 -5.72
CA GLN A 90 -5.87 28.76 -6.67
C GLN A 90 -6.48 27.60 -7.45
N GLY A 91 -7.46 26.95 -6.83
CA GLY A 91 -8.18 25.81 -7.41
C GLY A 91 -8.88 25.02 -6.32
N LYS A 92 -10.20 24.88 -6.44
CA LYS A 92 -11.04 24.07 -5.54
C LYS A 92 -10.69 22.58 -5.69
N GLU A 93 -9.57 22.13 -5.14
CA GLU A 93 -9.51 20.76 -4.62
C GLU A 93 -10.20 20.81 -3.25
N VAL A 94 -11.36 20.18 -3.15
CA VAL A 94 -12.03 19.95 -1.86
C VAL A 94 -11.09 19.09 -1.04
N LEU A 95 -10.28 19.72 -0.20
CA LEU A 95 -9.65 19.06 0.94
C LEU A 95 -10.80 18.48 1.74
N MET A 96 -11.06 17.18 1.59
CA MET A 96 -11.94 16.46 2.51
C MET A 96 -11.33 16.65 3.90
N SER A 97 -11.94 17.51 4.70
CA SER A 97 -11.58 17.66 6.10
C SER A 97 -11.97 16.36 6.79
N TYR A 98 -11.00 15.50 7.06
CA TYR A 98 -11.25 14.31 7.86
C TYR A 98 -11.62 14.76 9.27
N GLU A 99 -12.71 14.20 9.79
CA GLU A 99 -13.30 14.67 11.05
C GLU A 99 -12.75 13.98 12.29
N GLY A 100 -11.94 12.91 12.16
CA GLY A 100 -11.54 12.05 13.26
C GLY A 100 -10.05 12.12 13.62
N ASP A 101 -9.70 12.08 14.90
CA ASP A 101 -8.32 12.01 15.39
C ASP A 101 -7.76 10.56 15.24
N VAL A 102 -7.66 10.05 14.00
CA VAL A 102 -7.35 8.65 13.67
C VAL A 102 -6.09 8.51 12.81
N LEU A 103 -5.23 7.55 13.16
CA LEU A 103 -4.09 7.08 12.41
C LEU A 103 -4.30 5.62 12.00
N ILE A 104 -4.26 5.34 10.70
CA ILE A 104 -4.27 3.96 10.17
C ILE A 104 -2.88 3.61 9.68
N THR A 105 -2.36 2.45 10.06
CA THR A 105 -1.08 1.93 9.58
C THR A 105 -1.26 0.62 8.84
N ALA A 106 -0.49 0.40 7.77
CA ALA A 106 -0.49 -0.86 7.05
C ALA A 106 0.93 -1.33 6.72
N GLN A 107 1.19 -2.62 6.92
CA GLN A 107 2.43 -3.26 6.47
C GLN A 107 2.21 -3.84 5.07
N THR A 108 3.07 -3.44 4.12
CA THR A 108 2.86 -3.70 2.70
C THR A 108 4.15 -4.02 1.95
N GLU A 109 4.01 -4.66 0.80
CA GLU A 109 5.09 -4.78 -0.19
C GLU A 109 5.58 -3.39 -0.66
N SER A 110 6.88 -3.31 -0.93
CA SER A 110 7.53 -2.05 -1.35
C SER A 110 7.10 -1.54 -2.73
N PHE A 111 6.63 -2.43 -3.60
CA PHE A 111 6.23 -2.11 -4.97
C PHE A 111 4.79 -1.59 -5.11
N LEU A 112 3.98 -1.63 -4.06
CA LEU A 112 2.61 -1.13 -4.13
C LEU A 112 2.55 0.38 -4.35
N LEU A 113 1.61 0.81 -5.19
CA LEU A 113 1.40 2.22 -5.51
C LEU A 113 0.80 2.96 -4.31
N GLN A 114 1.53 3.96 -3.78
CA GLN A 114 1.12 4.69 -2.57
C GLN A 114 -0.29 5.29 -2.69
N LYS A 115 -0.63 5.94 -3.80
CA LYS A 115 -1.95 6.55 -3.97
C LYS A 115 -3.06 5.49 -3.98
N SER A 116 -2.84 4.37 -4.67
CA SER A 116 -3.84 3.30 -4.73
C SER A 116 -4.05 2.64 -3.37
N VAL A 117 -2.98 2.33 -2.63
CA VAL A 117 -3.12 1.83 -1.25
C VAL A 117 -3.86 2.84 -0.39
N GLN A 118 -3.54 4.13 -0.51
CA GLN A 118 -4.25 5.20 0.20
C GLN A 118 -5.75 5.24 -0.10
N GLU A 119 -6.17 5.08 -1.36
CA GLU A 119 -7.61 5.01 -1.70
C GLU A 119 -8.29 3.76 -1.08
N LYS A 120 -7.58 2.64 -1.03
CA LYS A 120 -8.03 1.41 -0.34
C LYS A 120 -8.25 1.65 1.16
N ILE A 121 -7.30 2.33 1.81
CA ILE A 121 -7.40 2.69 3.23
C ILE A 121 -8.46 3.76 3.48
N LYS A 122 -8.63 4.74 2.57
CA LYS A 122 -9.73 5.70 2.63
C LYS A 122 -11.07 4.98 2.59
N LEU A 123 -11.25 3.99 1.71
CA LEU A 123 -12.49 3.22 1.65
C LEU A 123 -12.79 2.55 3.00
N ILE A 124 -11.78 1.97 3.65
CA ILE A 124 -11.91 1.38 4.98
C ILE A 124 -12.29 2.43 6.02
N TYR A 125 -11.57 3.55 6.03
CA TYR A 125 -11.82 4.66 6.95
C TYR A 125 -13.28 5.15 6.85
N HIS A 126 -13.74 5.52 5.65
CA HIS A 126 -15.08 6.08 5.47
C HIS A 126 -16.19 5.09 5.82
N ASN A 127 -16.02 3.81 5.46
CA ASN A 127 -17.09 2.83 5.62
C ASN A 127 -17.19 2.23 7.03
N PHE A 128 -16.06 2.09 7.74
CA PHE A 128 -16.02 1.33 8.99
C PHE A 128 -15.57 2.14 10.20
N ILE A 129 -14.80 3.21 9.98
CA ILE A 129 -14.11 3.93 11.05
C ILE A 129 -14.78 5.27 11.35
N THR A 130 -15.08 6.07 10.32
CA THR A 130 -15.78 7.36 10.48
C THR A 130 -17.05 7.25 11.32
N PRO A 131 -17.93 6.24 11.14
CA PRO A 131 -19.15 6.12 11.96
C PRO A 131 -18.87 5.87 13.46
N LYS A 132 -17.65 5.46 13.80
CA LYS A 132 -17.21 5.09 15.15
C LYS A 132 -16.22 6.10 15.73
N THR A 133 -16.10 7.29 15.13
CA THR A 133 -15.29 8.38 15.70
C THR A 133 -16.11 9.21 16.69
N PRO A 134 -15.57 9.59 17.86
CA PRO A 134 -14.21 9.29 18.35
C PRO A 134 -14.05 7.81 18.74
N LEU A 135 -12.86 7.26 18.49
CA LEU A 135 -12.58 5.85 18.78
C LEU A 135 -12.67 5.60 20.29
N ASP A 136 -13.61 4.75 20.69
CA ASP A 136 -13.81 4.31 22.07
C ASP A 136 -13.94 2.77 22.12
N SER A 137 -13.75 2.23 23.31
CA SER A 137 -13.84 0.80 23.66
C SER A 137 -15.24 0.18 23.44
N ALA A 138 -16.31 0.99 23.43
CA ALA A 138 -17.68 0.51 23.28
C ALA A 138 -18.04 0.10 21.83
N ASP A 139 -17.47 0.79 20.84
CA ASP A 139 -17.79 0.59 19.43
C ASP A 139 -16.65 -0.15 18.73
N THR A 140 -16.57 -1.47 18.89
CA THR A 140 -15.52 -2.29 18.25
C THR A 140 -15.87 -2.66 16.80
N ILE A 141 -14.85 -2.96 15.99
CA ILE A 141 -15.05 -3.58 14.67
C ILE A 141 -15.64 -4.98 14.85
N VAL A 142 -16.86 -5.20 14.34
CA VAL A 142 -17.52 -6.51 14.43
C VAL A 142 -16.99 -7.46 13.35
N GLU A 143 -17.16 -8.77 13.54
CA GLU A 143 -16.65 -9.81 12.64
C GLU A 143 -17.04 -9.60 11.16
N LYS A 144 -18.31 -9.22 10.90
CA LYS A 144 -18.77 -8.92 9.53
C LYS A 144 -18.10 -7.70 8.89
N GLU A 145 -17.67 -6.73 9.69
CA GLU A 145 -16.91 -5.58 9.20
C GLU A 145 -15.46 -5.98 8.95
N GLU A 146 -14.88 -6.78 9.85
CA GLU A 146 -13.55 -7.36 9.67
C GLU A 146 -13.45 -8.17 8.37
N GLU A 147 -14.41 -9.05 8.08
CA GLU A 147 -14.46 -9.80 6.82
C GLU A 147 -14.44 -8.87 5.60
N LYS A 148 -15.23 -7.79 5.63
CA LYS A 148 -15.27 -6.81 4.54
C LYS A 148 -13.96 -6.01 4.42
N ILE A 149 -13.33 -5.69 5.54
CA ILE A 149 -12.01 -5.03 5.56
C ILE A 149 -10.99 -5.97 4.91
N ILE A 150 -10.99 -7.25 5.27
CA ILE A 150 -10.11 -8.26 4.67
C ILE A 150 -10.40 -8.40 3.17
N ASP A 151 -11.66 -8.43 2.75
CA ASP A 151 -12.04 -8.50 1.34
C ASP A 151 -11.50 -7.32 0.52
N ILE A 152 -11.56 -6.11 1.08
CA ILE A 152 -11.01 -4.89 0.47
C ILE A 152 -9.48 -4.98 0.37
N LEU A 153 -8.81 -5.39 1.45
CA LEU A 153 -7.34 -5.45 1.50
C LEU A 153 -6.78 -6.54 0.58
N THR A 154 -7.51 -7.64 0.41
CA THR A 154 -7.06 -8.81 -0.38
C THR A 154 -7.53 -8.81 -1.84
N ASP A 155 -8.28 -7.78 -2.24
CA ASP A 155 -8.91 -7.66 -3.56
C ASP A 155 -9.81 -8.86 -3.90
N SER A 156 -10.54 -9.36 -2.90
CA SER A 156 -11.38 -10.58 -2.99
C SER A 156 -12.36 -10.52 -4.17
N LYS A 157 -13.05 -9.38 -4.35
CA LYS A 157 -13.98 -9.18 -5.48
C LYS A 157 -13.28 -9.24 -6.85
N ALA A 158 -12.10 -8.65 -6.99
CA ALA A 158 -11.35 -8.71 -8.25
C ALA A 158 -10.89 -10.14 -8.56
N ARG A 159 -10.44 -10.87 -7.53
CA ARG A 159 -10.10 -12.30 -7.62
C ARG A 159 -11.29 -13.14 -8.08
N GLN A 160 -12.47 -12.89 -7.51
CA GLN A 160 -13.70 -13.59 -7.89
C GLN A 160 -14.09 -13.32 -9.34
N ILE A 161 -14.03 -12.06 -9.80
CA ILE A 161 -14.32 -11.71 -11.21
C ILE A 161 -13.37 -12.43 -12.16
N LEU A 162 -12.06 -12.48 -11.85
CA LEU A 162 -11.08 -13.22 -12.65
C LEU A 162 -11.37 -14.73 -12.66
N SER A 163 -11.72 -15.29 -11.51
CA SER A 163 -12.09 -16.71 -11.39
C SER A 163 -13.31 -17.04 -12.25
N ASN A 164 -14.34 -16.21 -12.21
CA ASN A 164 -15.58 -16.41 -12.98
C ASN A 164 -15.36 -16.34 -14.50
N ASN A 165 -14.34 -15.59 -14.95
CA ASN A 165 -14.02 -15.39 -16.37
C ASN A 165 -12.71 -16.08 -16.79
N GLN A 166 -12.24 -17.05 -16.00
CA GLN A 166 -10.89 -17.60 -16.14
C GLN A 166 -10.60 -18.17 -17.54
N ASN A 167 -11.58 -18.85 -18.13
CA ASN A 167 -11.42 -19.50 -19.44
C ASN A 167 -11.24 -18.48 -20.57
N ASP A 168 -12.06 -17.43 -20.58
CA ASP A 168 -12.01 -16.40 -21.62
C ASP A 168 -10.75 -15.55 -21.49
N ILE A 169 -10.38 -15.18 -20.26
CA ILE A 169 -9.13 -14.45 -20.00
C ILE A 169 -7.92 -15.30 -20.39
N LYS A 170 -7.90 -16.58 -20.02
CA LYS A 170 -6.81 -17.50 -20.41
C LYS A 170 -6.72 -17.64 -21.93
N ARG A 171 -7.85 -17.73 -22.63
CA ARG A 171 -7.88 -17.79 -24.09
C ARG A 171 -7.32 -16.51 -24.71
N ALA A 172 -7.76 -15.34 -24.25
CA ALA A 172 -7.27 -14.05 -24.72
C ALA A 172 -5.77 -13.86 -24.45
N ALA A 173 -5.32 -14.14 -23.22
CA ALA A 173 -3.91 -14.04 -22.84
C ALA A 173 -3.02 -14.98 -23.67
N ASN A 174 -3.44 -16.22 -23.90
CA ASN A 174 -2.69 -17.16 -24.73
C ASN A 174 -2.68 -16.74 -26.21
N GLY A 175 -3.76 -16.15 -26.72
CA GLY A 175 -3.81 -15.58 -28.07
C GLY A 175 -2.78 -14.46 -28.21
N PHE A 176 -2.81 -13.49 -27.30
CA PHE A 176 -1.86 -12.37 -27.27
C PHE A 176 -0.40 -12.83 -27.11
N LEU A 177 -0.12 -13.78 -26.21
CA LEU A 177 1.22 -14.33 -26.01
C LEU A 177 1.75 -15.04 -27.27
N ARG A 178 0.88 -15.69 -28.05
CA ARG A 178 1.27 -16.32 -29.31
C ARG A 178 1.62 -15.28 -30.37
N GLU A 179 0.83 -14.21 -30.47
CA GLU A 179 1.09 -13.09 -31.39
C GLU A 179 2.38 -12.35 -31.04
N MET A 180 2.65 -12.17 -29.75
CA MET A 180 3.79 -11.42 -29.24
C MET A 180 5.05 -12.27 -29.00
N LYS A 181 5.02 -13.57 -29.34
CA LYS A 181 6.10 -14.51 -29.05
C LYS A 181 7.43 -14.07 -29.69
N ASP A 182 7.37 -13.63 -30.95
CA ASP A 182 8.57 -13.23 -31.70
C ASP A 182 9.12 -11.87 -31.24
N TYR A 183 8.32 -11.09 -30.51
CA TYR A 183 8.72 -9.84 -29.86
C TYR A 183 9.30 -10.05 -28.46
N GLY A 184 9.47 -11.31 -28.03
CA GLY A 184 10.12 -11.64 -26.76
C GLY A 184 9.22 -11.56 -25.53
N LEU A 185 7.89 -11.49 -25.67
CA LEU A 185 6.97 -11.47 -24.53
C LEU A 185 6.90 -12.84 -23.85
N TRP A 186 7.39 -12.93 -22.60
CA TRP A 186 7.43 -14.18 -21.84
C TRP A 186 6.17 -14.49 -21.03
N GLY A 187 5.41 -13.47 -20.63
CA GLY A 187 4.23 -13.63 -19.80
C GLY A 187 3.43 -12.34 -19.62
N VAL A 188 2.21 -12.48 -19.11
CA VAL A 188 1.29 -11.39 -18.78
C VAL A 188 0.84 -11.56 -17.33
N GLY A 189 1.06 -10.55 -16.50
CA GLY A 189 0.52 -10.47 -15.15
C GLY A 189 -0.71 -9.58 -15.10
N ILE A 190 -1.75 -10.01 -14.37
CA ILE A 190 -2.88 -9.15 -14.00
C ILE A 190 -2.70 -8.76 -12.54
N THR A 191 -2.71 -7.46 -12.27
CA THR A 191 -2.65 -6.89 -10.93
C THR A 191 -3.96 -6.19 -10.58
N SER A 192 -4.22 -5.97 -9.28
CA SER A 192 -5.26 -5.05 -8.86
C SER A 192 -4.78 -3.60 -9.01
N PHE A 193 -5.64 -2.64 -8.69
CA PHE A 193 -5.38 -1.22 -8.92
C PHE A 193 -4.21 -0.65 -8.09
N ASP A 194 -3.79 -1.34 -7.02
CA ASP A 194 -2.63 -0.99 -6.21
C ASP A 194 -1.34 -1.72 -6.61
N LEU A 195 -1.39 -2.45 -7.72
CA LEU A 195 -0.33 -3.29 -8.27
C LEU A 195 -0.15 -4.65 -7.59
N SER A 196 -1.12 -5.10 -6.78
CA SER A 196 -1.07 -6.43 -6.17
C SER A 196 -1.31 -7.53 -7.22
N PRO A 197 -0.38 -8.48 -7.42
CA PRO A 197 -0.58 -9.57 -8.37
C PRO A 197 -1.81 -10.43 -8.02
N ILE A 198 -2.62 -10.70 -9.04
CA ILE A 198 -3.84 -11.51 -8.94
C ILE A 198 -3.78 -12.74 -9.83
N ALA A 199 -3.23 -12.62 -11.04
CA ALA A 199 -3.09 -13.73 -11.98
C ALA A 199 -1.81 -13.59 -12.82
N ALA A 200 -1.29 -14.71 -13.32
CA ALA A 200 -0.15 -14.77 -14.22
C ALA A 200 -0.46 -15.75 -15.37
N TYR A 201 -0.07 -15.35 -16.58
CA TYR A 201 -0.25 -16.12 -17.81
C TYR A 201 1.08 -16.21 -18.56
N GLY A 202 1.35 -17.36 -19.16
CA GLY A 202 2.64 -17.66 -19.77
C GLY A 202 3.19 -18.98 -19.23
N LYS A 203 4.28 -19.45 -19.84
CA LYS A 203 4.93 -20.70 -19.43
C LYS A 203 6.10 -20.49 -18.48
N LYS A 204 6.71 -19.31 -18.49
CA LYS A 204 7.98 -19.03 -17.80
C LYS A 204 7.80 -18.62 -16.34
N TYR A 205 6.74 -17.86 -16.02
CA TYR A 205 6.56 -17.25 -14.70
C TYR A 205 5.19 -17.60 -14.10
N SER A 206 5.23 -18.12 -12.88
CA SER A 206 4.08 -18.29 -11.99
C SER A 206 3.71 -16.97 -11.31
N LEU A 207 2.60 -16.97 -10.56
CA LEU A 207 2.18 -15.79 -9.79
C LEU A 207 3.20 -15.40 -8.70
N ASN A 208 3.89 -16.38 -8.11
CA ASN A 208 4.94 -16.11 -7.11
C ASN A 208 6.18 -15.49 -7.76
N ASP A 209 6.53 -15.92 -8.98
CA ASP A 209 7.64 -15.31 -9.72
C ASP A 209 7.33 -13.85 -10.07
N VAL A 210 6.07 -13.53 -10.42
CA VAL A 210 5.64 -12.14 -10.62
C VAL A 210 5.80 -11.32 -9.34
N HIS A 211 5.47 -11.87 -8.18
CA HIS A 211 5.72 -11.21 -6.89
C HIS A 211 7.20 -10.92 -6.67
N GLU A 212 8.09 -11.88 -6.92
CA GLU A 212 9.54 -11.70 -6.79
C GLU A 212 10.09 -10.65 -7.77
N ILE A 213 9.67 -10.71 -9.03
CA ILE A 213 10.01 -9.74 -10.07
C ILE A 213 9.63 -8.32 -9.65
N LEU A 214 8.44 -8.13 -9.09
CA LEU A 214 8.01 -6.80 -8.61
C LEU A 214 8.79 -6.34 -7.37
N ARG A 215 9.14 -7.25 -6.45
CA ARG A 215 9.99 -6.93 -5.29
C ARG A 215 11.38 -6.45 -5.72
N ASN A 216 11.95 -7.05 -6.75
CA ASN A 216 13.26 -6.67 -7.29
C ASN A 216 13.24 -5.31 -8.00
N ILE A 217 12.08 -4.87 -8.52
CA ILE A 217 11.89 -3.49 -9.00
C ILE A 217 11.85 -2.51 -7.82
N GLY A 218 11.23 -2.90 -6.72
CA GLY A 218 11.06 -2.06 -5.54
C GLY A 218 10.05 -0.93 -5.79
N PHE A 219 10.38 0.30 -5.39
CA PHE A 219 9.44 1.42 -5.44
C PHE A 219 9.05 1.79 -6.89
N ILE A 220 7.75 1.82 -7.15
CA ILE A 220 7.18 2.24 -8.44
C ILE A 220 6.41 3.55 -8.23
N PRO A 221 6.73 4.62 -8.98
CA PRO A 221 5.97 5.87 -8.89
C PRO A 221 4.54 5.66 -9.38
N ASN A 222 3.63 6.56 -9.00
CA ASN A 222 2.26 6.49 -9.51
C ASN A 222 2.25 6.59 -11.04
N ILE A 223 1.42 5.77 -11.66
CA ILE A 223 1.31 5.62 -13.12
C ILE A 223 0.01 6.29 -13.56
N SER A 224 0.06 7.15 -14.59
CA SER A 224 -1.16 7.70 -15.18
C SER A 224 -1.87 6.62 -16.00
N PRO A 225 -3.20 6.67 -16.13
CA PRO A 225 -3.94 5.77 -17.01
C PRO A 225 -3.36 5.74 -18.43
N LEU A 226 -3.32 4.55 -19.02
CA LEU A 226 -2.85 4.28 -20.39
C LEU A 226 -1.37 4.60 -20.65
N GLU A 227 -0.59 4.94 -19.61
CA GLU A 227 0.86 5.09 -19.72
C GLU A 227 1.57 3.76 -19.52
N TRP A 228 2.58 3.53 -20.36
CA TRP A 228 3.45 2.37 -20.33
C TRP A 228 4.72 2.74 -19.57
N ILE A 229 4.99 2.03 -18.48
CA ILE A 229 6.21 2.22 -17.71
C ILE A 229 7.08 0.98 -17.81
N TYR A 230 8.30 1.17 -18.30
CA TYR A 230 9.30 0.13 -18.39
C TYR A 230 10.20 0.15 -17.16
N ARG A 231 10.47 -1.02 -16.60
CA ARG A 231 11.37 -1.25 -15.48
C ARG A 231 12.24 -2.46 -15.77
N THR A 232 13.45 -2.43 -15.24
CA THR A 232 14.32 -3.61 -15.23
C THR A 232 14.15 -4.33 -13.91
N SER A 233 14.05 -5.65 -13.98
CA SER A 233 14.03 -6.56 -12.84
C SER A 233 14.99 -7.73 -13.10
N PHE A 234 15.08 -8.64 -12.13
CA PHE A 234 15.84 -9.87 -12.22
C PHE A 234 15.00 -11.05 -11.71
N SER A 235 15.16 -12.21 -12.34
CA SER A 235 14.65 -13.48 -11.81
C SER A 235 15.62 -14.59 -12.23
N ALA A 236 16.00 -15.47 -11.30
CA ALA A 236 16.98 -16.53 -11.52
C ALA A 236 18.28 -16.04 -12.20
N ASN A 237 18.78 -14.87 -11.80
CA ASN A 237 19.95 -14.18 -12.38
C ASN A 237 19.83 -13.74 -13.85
N GLU A 238 18.64 -13.82 -14.44
CA GLU A 238 18.35 -13.24 -15.75
C GLU A 238 17.75 -11.84 -15.60
N GLN A 239 18.24 -10.88 -16.40
CA GLN A 239 17.65 -9.55 -16.48
C GLN A 239 16.34 -9.62 -17.27
N ILE A 240 15.29 -8.99 -16.73
CA ILE A 240 13.94 -8.99 -17.31
C ILE A 240 13.48 -7.54 -17.49
N GLN A 241 12.93 -7.24 -18.67
CA GLN A 241 12.19 -6.01 -18.93
C GLN A 241 10.73 -6.22 -18.50
N VAL A 242 10.26 -5.40 -17.56
CA VAL A 242 8.88 -5.42 -17.08
C VAL A 242 8.17 -4.17 -17.57
N CYS A 243 7.08 -4.36 -18.29
CA CYS A 243 6.21 -3.30 -18.72
C CYS A 243 4.96 -3.27 -17.85
N ILE A 244 4.69 -2.14 -17.22
CA ILE A 244 3.54 -1.92 -16.35
C ILE A 244 2.62 -0.90 -17.01
N ILE A 245 1.35 -1.24 -17.14
CA ILE A 245 0.32 -0.40 -17.76
C ILE A 245 -0.85 -0.30 -16.80
N LYS A 246 -1.30 0.91 -16.53
CA LYS A 246 -2.56 1.13 -15.81
C LYS A 246 -3.68 1.25 -16.84
N SER A 247 -4.61 0.29 -16.85
CA SER A 247 -5.70 0.24 -17.85
C SER A 247 -6.60 1.48 -17.87
N GLY A 248 -6.64 2.26 -16.78
CA GLY A 248 -7.58 3.38 -16.63
C GLY A 248 -9.02 2.95 -16.37
N VAL A 249 -9.28 1.65 -16.40
CA VAL A 249 -10.58 1.03 -16.10
C VAL A 249 -10.49 0.45 -14.69
N GLY A 250 -11.22 1.03 -13.75
CA GLY A 250 -11.24 0.64 -12.34
C GLY A 250 -12.34 1.36 -11.58
#